data_AF-A0A1X0QA80-F1
#
_entry.id   AF-A0A1X0QA80-F1
#
_cell.length_a   1.000
_cell.length_b   1.000
_cell.length_c   1.000
_cell.angle_alpha   90.00
_cell.angle_beta   90.00
_cell.angle_gamma   90.00
#
_symmetry.space_group_name_H-M   'P 1'
#
loop_
_entity.id
_entity.type
_entity.pdbx_description
1 polymer ?
#
loop_
_entity_poly.entity_id
_entity_poly.type
_entity_poly.pdbx_seq_one_letter_code
_entity_poly.pdbx_strand_id
1 'polypeptide(L)'
;MFVISPNVMLDDETYTIIGELNEIDGDCLTLKVNNNLFKVKYKDLEEYKSKYVLVEGIYRGGVLNEELVYKLEDDFNFNNFLKLASLTEKQREIF
;
A
#
# COMPACT_ATOMS: atom_id res chain seq x y z
N MET A 1 -1.76 4.04 11.27
CA MET A 1 -3.17 3.77 10.91
C MET A 1 -3.13 2.90 9.66
N PHE A 2 -3.78 1.73 9.61
CA PHE A 2 -3.89 0.98 8.35
C PHE A 2 -4.81 1.76 7.42
N VAL A 3 -4.32 2.17 6.26
CA VAL A 3 -5.14 2.91 5.31
C VAL A 3 -5.21 2.11 4.01
N ILE A 4 -6.37 1.53 3.80
CA ILE A 4 -6.60 0.62 2.69
C ILE A 4 -7.30 1.48 1.65
N SER A 5 -6.48 2.26 0.94
CA SER A 5 -6.91 3.30 0.00
C SER A 5 -7.52 4.53 0.68
N PRO A 6 -6.71 5.42 1.28
CA PRO A 6 -7.19 6.76 1.57
C PRO A 6 -7.62 7.39 0.24
N ASN A 7 -8.87 7.86 0.15
CA ASN A 7 -9.31 8.68 -0.98
C ASN A 7 -8.45 9.96 -1.11
N VAL A 8 -7.77 10.36 -0.02
CA VAL A 8 -6.83 11.48 0.03
C VAL A 8 -5.66 11.12 0.95
N MET A 9 -4.44 11.11 0.42
CA MET A 9 -3.21 11.10 1.22
C MET A 9 -2.75 12.53 1.46
N LEU A 10 -2.40 12.85 2.69
CA LEU A 10 -1.82 14.13 3.08
C LEU A 10 -0.30 14.03 3.07
N ASP A 11 0.36 15.08 2.58
CA ASP A 11 1.81 15.16 2.60
C ASP A 11 2.33 15.18 4.05
N ASP A 12 3.52 14.61 4.24
CA ASP A 12 4.24 14.46 5.51
C ASP A 12 3.55 13.57 6.55
N GLU A 13 2.56 12.77 6.15
CA GLU A 13 1.97 11.72 6.99
C GLU A 13 2.50 10.32 6.65
N THR A 14 2.55 9.46 7.68
CA THR A 14 2.93 8.05 7.55
C THR A 14 1.72 7.20 7.18
N TYR A 15 1.86 6.39 6.14
CA TYR A 15 0.86 5.46 5.65
C TYR A 15 1.40 4.05 5.56
N THR A 16 0.52 3.08 5.86
CA THR A 16 0.76 1.66 5.62
C THR A 16 -0.16 1.19 4.50
N ILE A 17 0.43 0.73 3.39
CA ILE A 17 -0.27 0.23 2.19
C ILE A 17 0.00 -1.25 2.04
N ILE A 18 -1.05 -2.05 1.82
CA ILE A 18 -0.93 -3.42 1.34
C ILE A 18 -1.43 -3.47 -0.09
N GLY A 19 -0.57 -3.87 -1.03
CA GLY A 19 -0.90 -3.84 -2.45
C GLY A 19 -0.21 -4.92 -3.27
N GLU A 20 -0.75 -5.14 -4.46
CA GLU A 20 -0.18 -6.00 -5.49
C GLU A 20 0.87 -5.21 -6.29
N LEU A 21 2.04 -5.80 -6.53
CA LEU A 21 3.03 -5.19 -7.40
C LEU A 21 2.49 -5.13 -8.84
N ASN A 22 2.38 -3.93 -9.41
CA ASN A 22 1.86 -3.73 -10.76
C ASN A 22 2.98 -3.48 -11.77
N GLU A 23 3.77 -2.43 -11.55
CA GLU A 23 4.82 -1.98 -12.48
C GLU A 23 6.01 -1.40 -11.70
N ILE A 24 7.20 -1.48 -12.30
CA ILE A 24 8.44 -0.88 -11.78
C ILE A 24 8.96 0.09 -12.85
N ASP A 25 9.23 1.33 -12.44
CA ASP A 25 9.72 2.42 -13.30
C ASP A 25 10.83 3.20 -12.58
N GLY A 26 12.08 2.95 -12.99
CA GLY A 26 13.24 3.60 -12.39
C GLY A 26 13.38 3.29 -10.89
N ASP A 27 13.45 4.33 -10.07
CA ASP A 27 13.54 4.26 -8.60
C ASP A 27 12.18 4.16 -7.90
N CYS A 28 11.11 3.98 -8.67
CA CYS A 28 9.75 3.87 -8.18
C CYS A 28 9.08 2.57 -8.66
N LEU A 29 8.08 2.14 -7.91
CA LEU A 29 7.15 1.10 -8.29
C LEU A 29 5.71 1.52 -8.03
N THR A 30 4.79 0.85 -8.67
CA THR A 30 3.36 1.09 -8.50
C THR A 30 2.71 -0.12 -7.84
N LEU A 31 2.04 0.13 -6.72
CA LEU A 31 1.21 -0.85 -6.03
C LEU A 31 -0.26 -0.66 -6.41
N LYS A 32 -0.92 -1.75 -6.79
CA LYS A 32 -2.35 -1.77 -7.05
C LYS A 32 -3.11 -2.19 -5.78
N VAL A 33 -4.06 -1.36 -5.38
CA VAL A 33 -4.99 -1.65 -4.27
C VAL A 33 -6.40 -1.39 -4.79
N ASN A 34 -7.21 -2.45 -4.92
CA ASN A 34 -8.49 -2.37 -5.63
C ASN A 34 -8.34 -1.80 -7.05
N ASN A 35 -8.94 -0.62 -7.29
CA ASN A 35 -8.90 0.11 -8.56
C ASN A 35 -7.91 1.30 -8.52
N ASN A 36 -7.19 1.47 -7.42
CA ASN A 36 -6.27 2.59 -7.21
C ASN A 36 -4.81 2.12 -7.39
N LEU A 37 -3.98 3.05 -7.87
CA LEU A 37 -2.56 2.86 -8.07
C LEU A 37 -1.79 3.82 -7.16
N PHE A 38 -0.82 3.29 -6.44
CA PHE A 38 0.00 4.04 -5.50
C PHE A 38 1.47 3.97 -5.92
N LYS A 39 2.08 5.13 -6.13
CA LYS A 39 3.50 5.22 -6.46
C LYS A 39 4.32 5.16 -5.17
N VAL A 40 5.28 4.25 -5.13
CA VAL A 40 6.19 4.01 -4.01
C VAL A 40 7.61 4.19 -4.51
N LYS A 41 8.39 5.03 -3.82
CA LYS A 41 9.83 5.10 -4.00
C LYS A 41 10.46 4.06 -3.07
N TYR A 42 11.01 3.02 -3.68
CA TYR A 42 11.55 1.86 -2.96
C TYR A 42 13.02 2.07 -2.58
N LYS A 43 13.48 1.39 -1.52
CA LYS A 43 14.92 1.40 -1.13
C LYS A 43 15.67 0.20 -1.70
N ASP A 44 15.05 -0.96 -1.70
CA ASP A 44 15.62 -2.21 -2.20
C ASP A 44 14.57 -3.01 -2.95
N LEU A 45 14.84 -3.28 -4.23
CA LEU A 45 13.92 -4.02 -5.11
C LEU A 45 13.82 -5.51 -4.73
N GLU A 46 14.82 -6.06 -4.03
CA GLU A 46 14.80 -7.44 -3.55
C GLU A 46 13.62 -7.70 -2.59
N GLU A 47 13.13 -6.66 -1.90
CA GLU A 47 11.98 -6.74 -1.01
C GLU A 47 10.62 -6.79 -1.73
N TYR A 48 10.60 -6.59 -3.05
CA TYR A 48 9.39 -6.59 -3.88
C TYR A 48 9.25 -7.83 -4.76
N LYS A 49 9.94 -8.92 -4.41
CA LYS A 49 9.89 -10.19 -5.16
C LYS A 49 8.67 -11.07 -4.86
N SER A 50 7.74 -10.61 -4.03
CA SER A 50 6.45 -11.26 -3.77
C SER A 50 5.33 -10.59 -4.55
N LYS A 51 4.25 -11.33 -4.82
CA LYS A 51 3.08 -10.78 -5.52
C LYS A 51 2.44 -9.62 -4.74
N TYR A 52 2.31 -9.78 -3.43
CA TYR A 52 1.78 -8.77 -2.53
C TYR A 52 2.84 -8.34 -1.53
N VAL A 53 2.80 -7.06 -1.19
CA VAL A 53 3.69 -6.45 -0.20
C VAL A 53 2.91 -5.52 0.72
N LEU A 54 3.39 -5.40 1.95
CA LEU A 54 3.03 -4.32 2.85
C LEU A 54 4.17 -3.31 2.85
N VAL A 55 3.86 -2.05 2.56
CA VAL A 55 4.80 -0.95 2.58
C VAL A 55 4.33 0.09 3.59
N GLU A 56 5.23 0.50 4.47
CA GLU A 56 5.05 1.66 5.34
C GLU A 56 6.00 2.78 4.89
N GLY A 57 5.51 4.01 4.87
CA GLY A 57 6.33 5.14 4.46
C GLY A 57 5.66 6.49 4.64
N ILE A 58 6.41 7.55 4.35
CA ILE A 58 5.95 8.93 4.43
C ILE A 58 5.51 9.40 3.03
N TYR A 59 4.28 9.88 2.92
CA TYR A 59 3.76 10.41 1.66
C TYR A 59 4.28 11.81 1.41
N ARG A 60 4.90 12.05 0.25
CA ARG A 60 5.39 13.37 -0.16
C ARG A 60 5.25 13.56 -1.66
N GLY A 61 4.55 14.60 -2.09
CA GLY A 61 4.52 15.03 -3.48
C GLY A 61 4.00 13.95 -4.44
N GLY A 62 3.00 13.18 -4.02
CA GLY A 62 2.40 12.14 -4.86
C GLY A 62 3.02 10.75 -4.72
N VAL A 63 4.09 10.61 -3.91
CA VAL A 63 4.87 9.37 -3.80
C VAL A 63 5.01 8.96 -2.34
N LEU A 64 4.77 7.69 -2.05
CA LEU A 64 5.08 7.10 -0.75
C LEU A 64 6.58 6.78 -0.70
N ASN A 65 7.32 7.43 0.17
CA ASN A 65 8.74 7.15 0.38
C ASN A 65 8.84 6.01 1.39
N GLU A 66 9.29 4.85 0.94
CA GLU A 66 9.41 3.65 1.76
C GLU A 66 10.25 3.91 3.01
N GLU A 67 9.67 3.65 4.18
CA GLU A 67 10.40 3.51 5.44
C GLU A 67 10.68 2.05 5.72
N LEU A 68 9.69 1.19 5.48
CA LEU A 68 9.74 -0.24 5.74
C LEU A 68 8.89 -1.03 4.72
N VAL A 69 9.31 -2.24 4.40
CA VAL A 69 8.58 -3.17 3.52
C VAL A 69 8.59 -4.58 4.08
N TYR A 70 7.46 -5.29 3.93
CA TYR A 70 7.31 -6.70 4.23
C TYR A 70 6.74 -7.44 3.03
N LYS A 71 7.43 -8.51 2.63
CA LYS A 71 6.91 -9.51 1.70
C LYS A 71 5.76 -10.26 2.35
N LEU A 72 4.68 -10.47 1.60
CA LEU A 72 3.59 -11.33 2.03
C LEU A 72 3.72 -12.68 1.33
N GLU A 73 3.36 -13.74 2.06
CA GLU A 73 3.39 -15.11 1.55
C GLU A 73 2.37 -15.29 0.40
N ASP A 74 2.65 -16.25 -0.49
CA ASP A 74 1.84 -16.46 -1.70
C ASP A 74 0.40 -16.92 -1.40
N ASP A 75 0.17 -17.49 -0.21
CA ASP A 75 -1.15 -17.93 0.26
C ASP A 75 -1.98 -16.78 0.87
N PHE A 76 -1.40 -15.58 0.97
CA PHE A 76 -2.08 -14.41 1.50
C PHE A 76 -3.34 -14.09 0.67
N ASN A 77 -4.49 -14.16 1.34
CA ASN A 77 -5.78 -13.88 0.71
C ASN A 77 -6.07 -12.37 0.71
N PHE A 78 -5.49 -11.67 -0.27
CA PHE A 78 -5.66 -10.23 -0.44
C PHE A 78 -7.12 -9.80 -0.58
N ASN A 79 -7.97 -10.62 -1.23
CA ASN A 79 -9.40 -10.33 -1.38
C ASN A 79 -10.13 -10.33 -0.03
N ASN A 80 -9.80 -11.25 0.87
CA ASN A 80 -10.38 -11.27 2.21
C ASN A 80 -9.92 -10.06 3.03
N PHE A 81 -8.64 -9.67 2.90
CA PHE A 81 -8.12 -8.46 3.53
C PHE A 81 -8.89 -7.21 3.05
N LEU A 82 -9.07 -7.04 1.74
CA LEU A 82 -9.82 -5.90 1.16
C LEU A 82 -11.29 -5.87 1.62
N LYS A 83 -11.92 -7.04 1.80
CA LYS A 83 -13.27 -7.11 2.38
C LYS A 83 -13.29 -6.64 3.83
N LEU A 84 -12.35 -7.09 4.66
CA LEU A 84 -12.24 -6.64 6.05
C LEU A 84 -11.98 -5.14 6.14
N ALA A 85 -11.07 -4.65 5.31
CA ALA A 85 -10.74 -3.24 5.16
C ALA A 85 -11.96 -2.34 4.95
N SER A 86 -12.74 -2.66 3.92
CA SER A 86 -13.92 -1.90 3.53
C SER A 86 -15.04 -1.97 4.58
N LEU A 87 -15.10 -3.04 5.38
CA LEU A 87 -16.01 -3.13 6.53
C LEU A 87 -15.56 -2.21 7.66
N THR A 88 -14.26 -2.14 7.96
CA THR A 88 -13.72 -1.25 9.00
C THR A 88 -13.84 0.23 8.64
N GLU A 89 -13.69 0.61 7.37
CA GLU A 89 -13.92 2.00 6.93
C GLU A 89 -15.39 2.40 7.07
N LYS A 90 -16.33 1.54 6.63
CA LYS A 90 -17.77 1.78 6.82
C LYS A 90 -18.15 1.95 8.28
N GLN A 91 -17.51 1.24 9.20
CA GLN A 91 -17.77 1.42 10.63
C GLN A 91 -17.28 2.77 11.16
N ARG A 92 -16.18 3.34 10.63
CA ARG A 92 -15.76 4.71 10.99
C ARG A 92 -16.72 5.79 10.50
N GLU A 93 -17.49 5.54 9.45
CA GLU A 93 -18.52 6.50 9.01
C GLU A 93 -19.79 6.46 9.90
N ILE A 94 -19.95 5.41 10.71
CA ILE A 94 -21.13 5.20 11.56
C ILE A 94 -20.92 5.71 13.01
N PHE A 95 -19.67 5.99 13.40
CA PHE A 95 -19.27 6.51 14.72
C PHE A 95 -18.58 7.87 14.61
#